data_AF-A0A1A8CN96-F1
#
_entry.id   AF-A0A1A8CN96-F1
#
_cell.length_a   1.000
_cell.length_b   1.000
_cell.length_c   1.000
_cell.angle_alpha   90.00
_cell.angle_beta   90.00
_cell.angle_gamma   90.00
#
_symmetry.space_group_name_H-M   'P 1'
#
loop_
_entity.id
_entity.type
_entity.pdbx_description
1 polymer ?
#
loop_
_entity_poly.entity_id
_entity_poly.type
_entity_poly.pdbx_seq_one_letter_code
_entity_poly.pdbx_strand_id
1 'polypeptide(L)'
;ATAIEDRLQDGVPETIARLREAGIKVWVLTGDKKETAVNVGYSCRLLDPDSRLLEWQELRQILQSLDPQVNFDKARQTDLWAAHKIARV
;
A
#
# COMPACT_ATOMS: atom_id res chain seq x y z
N ALA A 1 -3.54 0.51 26.52
CA ALA A 1 -4.57 0.03 25.59
C ALA A 1 -4.25 -1.41 25.23
N THR A 2 -5.20 -2.33 25.34
CA THR A 2 -5.04 -3.74 24.93
C THR A 2 -5.51 -3.86 23.49
N ALA A 3 -4.60 -4.02 22.53
CA ALA A 3 -4.95 -4.33 21.15
C ALA A 3 -5.21 -5.83 21.04
N ILE A 4 -6.42 -6.21 20.60
CA ILE A 4 -6.70 -7.59 20.22
C ILE A 4 -6.12 -7.75 18.82
N GLU A 5 -5.19 -8.69 18.66
CA GLU A 5 -4.56 -8.99 17.38
C GLU A 5 -5.45 -9.98 16.62
N ASP A 6 -5.83 -9.64 15.39
CA ASP A 6 -6.59 -10.54 14.52
C ASP A 6 -5.70 -11.73 14.14
N ARG A 7 -6.02 -12.89 14.71
CA ARG A 7 -5.28 -14.11 14.41
C ARG A 7 -5.54 -14.55 12.99
N LEU A 8 -4.48 -14.59 12.19
CA LEU A 8 -4.49 -15.24 10.90
C LEU A 8 -4.57 -16.76 11.06
N GLN A 9 -5.03 -17.44 10.00
CA GLN A 9 -4.92 -18.88 9.92
C GLN A 9 -3.44 -19.29 9.82
N ASP A 10 -3.13 -20.48 10.32
CA ASP A 10 -1.78 -21.04 10.29
C ASP A 10 -1.25 -21.12 8.84
N GLY A 11 -0.02 -20.67 8.63
CA GLY A 11 0.65 -20.73 7.32
C GLY A 11 0.26 -19.63 6.33
N VAL A 12 -0.67 -18.72 6.67
CA VAL A 12 -1.07 -17.62 5.78
C VAL A 12 0.13 -16.73 5.41
N PRO A 13 0.93 -16.20 6.36
CA PRO A 13 2.05 -15.33 6.03
C PRO A 13 3.09 -16.00 5.11
N GLU A 14 3.42 -17.26 5.39
CA GLU A 14 4.38 -18.04 4.61
C GLU A 14 3.87 -18.31 3.20
N THR A 15 2.59 -18.65 3.08
CA THR A 15 1.97 -18.92 1.77
C THR A 15 1.95 -17.66 0.91
N ILE A 16 1.55 -16.52 1.47
CA ILE A 16 1.52 -15.24 0.75
C ILE A 16 2.93 -14.85 0.28
N ALA A 17 3.94 -14.98 1.15
CA ALA A 17 5.33 -14.71 0.79
C ALA A 17 5.80 -15.59 -0.38
N ARG A 18 5.52 -16.90 -0.35
CA ARG A 18 5.89 -17.83 -1.43
C ARG A 18 5.18 -17.53 -2.75
N LEU A 19 3.92 -17.14 -2.70
CA LEU A 19 3.19 -16.70 -3.90
C LEU A 19 3.82 -15.44 -4.50
N ARG A 20 4.19 -14.47 -3.67
CA ARG A 20 4.90 -13.24 -4.12
C ARG A 20 6.26 -13.56 -4.73
N GLU A 21 7.06 -14.43 -4.09
CA GLU A 21 8.36 -14.91 -4.60
C GLU A 21 8.23 -15.63 -5.95
N ALA A 22 7.12 -16.34 -6.17
CA ALA A 22 6.80 -16.99 -7.44
C ALA A 22 6.28 -16.01 -8.53
N GLY A 23 6.21 -14.71 -8.26
CA GLY A 23 5.72 -13.69 -9.19
C GLY A 23 4.19 -13.61 -9.30
N ILE A 24 3.45 -14.25 -8.39
CA ILE A 24 1.99 -14.23 -8.37
C ILE A 24 1.53 -12.96 -7.63
N LYS A 25 0.70 -12.16 -8.30
CA LYS A 25 0.10 -10.96 -7.71
C LYS A 25 -1.09 -11.35 -6.82
N VAL A 26 -0.98 -11.08 -5.53
CA VAL A 26 -2.05 -11.36 -4.56
C VAL A 26 -2.83 -10.09 -4.26
N TRP A 27 -4.15 -10.19 -4.28
CA TRP A 27 -5.07 -9.09 -4.00
C TRP A 27 -6.02 -9.50 -2.87
N VAL A 28 -6.21 -8.61 -1.90
CA VAL A 28 -7.17 -8.80 -0.82
C VAL A 28 -8.38 -7.92 -1.09
N LEU A 29 -9.52 -8.55 -1.32
CA LEU A 29 -10.81 -7.86 -1.39
C LEU A 29 -11.54 -8.11 -0.07
N THR A 30 -11.83 -7.04 0.67
CA THR A 30 -12.48 -7.12 1.98
C THR A 30 -13.56 -6.05 2.11
N GLY A 31 -14.60 -6.36 2.90
CA GLY A 31 -15.63 -5.40 3.30
C GLY A 31 -15.37 -4.74 4.65
N ASP A 32 -14.20 -5.02 5.25
CA ASP A 32 -13.81 -4.45 6.55
C ASP A 32 -13.30 -3.00 6.40
N LYS A 33 -13.13 -2.33 7.53
CA LYS A 33 -12.52 -1.01 7.61
C LYS A 33 -11.09 -1.03 7.09
N LYS A 34 -10.67 0.13 6.58
CA LYS A 34 -9.34 0.33 6.01
C LYS A 34 -8.23 -0.02 7.00
N GLU A 35 -8.34 0.42 8.24
CA GLU A 35 -7.32 0.22 9.27
C GLU A 35 -7.11 -1.29 9.53
N THR A 36 -8.19 -2.06 9.59
CA THR A 36 -8.13 -3.52 9.73
C THR A 36 -7.50 -4.17 8.49
N ALA A 37 -7.91 -3.76 7.29
CA ALA A 37 -7.35 -4.28 6.05
C ALA A 37 -5.83 -4.03 5.95
N VAL A 38 -5.36 -2.85 6.37
CA VAL A 38 -3.94 -2.51 6.43
C VAL A 38 -3.21 -3.36 7.46
N ASN A 39 -3.76 -3.51 8.67
CA ASN A 39 -3.17 -4.36 9.70
C ASN A 39 -3.05 -5.82 9.24
N VAL A 40 -4.11 -6.38 8.64
CA VAL A 40 -4.10 -7.72 8.07
C VAL A 40 -3.05 -7.84 6.97
N GLY A 41 -2.92 -6.84 6.10
CA GLY A 41 -1.91 -6.78 5.05
C GLY A 41 -0.47 -6.88 5.58
N TYR A 42 -0.17 -6.21 6.70
CA TYR A 42 1.12 -6.34 7.38
C TYR A 42 1.28 -7.71 8.04
N SER A 43 0.27 -8.17 8.79
CA SER A 43 0.32 -9.46 9.49
C SER A 43 0.52 -10.65 8.55
N CYS A 44 -0.06 -10.60 7.34
CA CYS A 44 0.06 -11.68 6.35
C CYS A 44 1.25 -11.52 5.40
N ARG A 45 2.16 -10.58 5.64
CA ARG A 45 3.33 -10.28 4.78
C ARG A 45 2.95 -9.95 3.33
N LEU A 46 1.77 -9.39 3.13
CA LEU A 46 1.39 -8.80 1.85
C LEU A 46 1.98 -7.39 1.72
N LEU A 47 2.06 -6.67 2.83
CA LEU A 47 2.67 -5.34 2.96
C LEU A 47 3.97 -5.43 3.76
N ASP A 48 5.01 -4.78 3.26
CA ASP A 48 6.30 -4.61 3.92
C ASP A 48 6.30 -3.28 4.72
N PRO A 49 7.08 -3.13 5.81
CA PRO A 49 7.03 -1.92 6.66
C PRO A 49 7.28 -0.58 5.94
N ASP A 50 7.97 -0.62 4.81
CA ASP A 50 8.27 0.52 3.93
C ASP A 50 7.29 0.65 2.74
N SER A 51 6.24 -0.18 2.72
CA SER A 51 5.20 -0.14 1.70
C SER A 51 4.47 1.20 1.72
N ARG A 52 4.49 1.88 0.57
CA ARG A 52 3.66 3.06 0.36
C ARG A 52 2.21 2.65 0.17
N LEU A 53 1.33 3.14 1.04
CA LEU A 53 -0.11 3.02 0.88
C LEU A 53 -0.62 4.13 -0.05
N LEU A 54 -1.18 3.74 -1.19
CA LEU A 54 -1.81 4.65 -2.15
C LEU A 54 -3.32 4.60 -1.97
N GLU A 55 -3.91 5.74 -1.62
CA GLU A 55 -5.36 5.88 -1.57
C GLU A 55 -5.96 6.05 -2.96
N TRP A 56 -7.26 5.76 -3.07
CA TRP A 56 -7.97 5.86 -4.34
C TRP A 56 -7.81 7.21 -5.03
N GLN A 57 -7.93 8.33 -4.28
CA GLN A 57 -7.81 9.67 -4.85
C GLN A 57 -6.40 9.92 -5.41
N GLU A 58 -5.37 9.46 -4.71
CA GLU A 58 -3.98 9.60 -5.16
C GLU A 58 -3.68 8.68 -6.35
N LEU A 59 -4.11 7.42 -6.30
CA LEU A 59 -3.98 6.49 -7.41
C LEU A 59 -4.65 7.03 -8.67
N ARG A 60 -5.86 7.60 -8.52
CA ARG A 60 -6.59 8.22 -9.62
C ARG A 60 -5.83 9.41 -10.20
N GLN A 61 -5.22 10.25 -9.37
CA GLN A 61 -4.38 11.36 -9.85
C GLN A 61 -3.18 10.85 -10.65
N ILE A 62 -2.49 9.81 -10.17
CA ILE A 62 -1.36 9.20 -10.88
C ILE A 62 -1.81 8.61 -12.22
N LEU A 63 -2.91 7.87 -12.24
CA LEU A 63 -3.43 7.24 -13.46
C LEU A 63 -3.95 8.24 -14.49
N GLN A 64 -4.37 9.44 -14.06
CA GLN A 64 -4.95 10.47 -14.92
C GLN A 64 -3.97 11.60 -15.24
N SER A 65 -2.75 11.57 -14.72
CA SER A 65 -1.78 12.65 -14.96
C SER A 65 -1.31 12.65 -16.41
N LEU A 66 -1.37 13.81 -17.05
CA LEU A 66 -0.78 14.04 -18.36
C LEU A 66 0.71 14.39 -18.27
N ASP A 67 1.24 14.58 -17.06
CA ASP A 67 2.66 14.83 -16.81
C ASP A 67 3.44 13.50 -16.94
N PRO A 68 4.34 13.36 -17.93
CA PRO A 68 5.15 12.15 -18.09
C PRO A 68 6.07 11.85 -16.91
N GLN A 69 6.30 12.84 -16.03
CA GLN A 69 7.13 12.67 -14.84
C GLN A 69 6.40 12.00 -13.67
N VAL A 70 5.07 11.92 -13.69
CA VAL A 70 4.27 11.29 -12.64
C VAL A 70 4.06 9.82 -13.01
N ASN A 71 4.75 8.92 -12.32
CA ASN A 71 4.63 7.47 -12.53
C ASN A 71 4.73 6.69 -11.20
N PHE A 72 4.48 5.39 -11.27
CA PHE A 72 4.52 4.49 -10.10
C PHE A 72 5.91 4.35 -9.46
N ASP A 73 7.00 4.55 -10.22
CA ASP A 73 8.37 4.41 -9.70
C ASP A 73 8.76 5.60 -8.82
N LYS A 74 8.42 6.82 -9.26
CA LYS A 74 8.62 8.04 -8.48
C LYS A 74 7.58 8.22 -7.38
N ALA A 75 6.48 7.49 -7.43
CA ALA A 75 5.52 7.43 -6.32
C ALA A 75 6.19 6.93 -5.03
N ARG A 76 7.28 6.16 -5.06
CA ARG A 76 8.01 5.79 -3.83
C ARG A 76 8.79 6.94 -3.19
N GLN A 77 9.04 8.03 -3.92
CA GLN A 77 9.69 9.23 -3.41
C GLN A 77 8.62 10.22 -2.91
N THR A 78 8.49 10.31 -1.60
CA THR A 78 7.60 11.21 -0.85
C THR A 78 7.81 12.72 -1.11
N ASP A 79 8.77 13.09 -1.97
CA ASP A 79 9.24 14.47 -2.12
C ASP A 79 8.41 15.33 -3.09
N LEU A 80 7.50 14.75 -3.88
CA LEU A 80 6.73 15.50 -4.88
C LEU A 80 5.67 16.43 -4.26
N TRP A 81 5.21 16.15 -3.03
CA TRP A 81 4.19 16.97 -2.36
C TRP A 81 4.75 18.22 -1.68
N ALA A 82 6.07 18.26 -1.41
CA ALA A 82 6.72 19.39 -0.76
C ALA A 82 7.09 20.52 -1.75
N ALA A 83 7.42 20.19 -3.01
CA ALA A 83 7.85 21.19 -3.99
C ALA A 83 6.73 22.10 -4.50
N HIS A 84 5.47 21.62 -4.52
CA HIS A 84 4.34 22.39 -5.05
C HIS A 84 3.65 23.32 -4.04
N LYS A 85 4.04 23.30 -2.76
CA LYS A 85 3.45 24.19 -1.72
C LYS A 85 4.28 25.45 -1.41
N ILE A 86 5.45 25.65 -2.02
CA ILE A 86 6.34 26.78 -1.68
C ILE A 86 6.35 27.89 -2.76
N ALA A 87 5.69 27.71 -3.92
CA ALA A 87 5.62 28.73 -4.97
C ALA A 87 4.23 29.38 -5.07
N ARG A 88 3.79 30.08 -4.02
CA ARG A 88 2.75 31.13 -4.06
C ARG A 88 2.67 31.82 -2.69
N VAL A 89 3.60 32.74 -2.43
CA VAL A 89 3.41 34.19 -2.16
C VAL A 89 4.75 34.86 -2.47
#